data_AF-A0A2G1UHJ8-F1
#
_entry.id   AF-A0A2G1UHJ8-F1
#
_cell.length_a   1.000
_cell.length_b   1.000
_cell.length_c   1.000
_cell.angle_alpha   90.00
_cell.angle_beta   90.00
_cell.angle_gamma   90.00
#
_symmetry.space_group_name_H-M   'P 1'
#
loop_
_entity.id
_entity.type
_entity.pdbx_description
1 polymer ?
#
loop_
_entity_poly.entity_id
_entity_poly.type
_entity_poly.pdbx_seq_one_letter_code
_entity_poly.pdbx_strand_id
1 'polypeptide(L)'
;MTKPATGRRGHLRMHRLPALLIAVASAILAACNDAGPAPEAPTTAPTTTPAPALPTVTVSEALAGAVNERATATCEATARLHENVTRFLDAPSASTLTAARQNWQDAHQRYRELVSLYLLAGIGLPQIGDDRDPIDAWPILPGYLDEVAGYPRSGMVFSEVPLTPEFLREEHQSTDFLYLTRGFHPLAVMLDGDGDGAPRHEAFAQADDDEQGINAPQRRADLTRLMSNQLTKDIRVLCSQTEQQQLAEALARVVETLPEPVPAAHEPASEEPGQ
;
A
#
# COMPACT_ATOMS: atom_id res chain seq x y z
N MET A 1 41.18 -19.11 60.46
CA MET A 1 40.20 -18.06 60.13
C MET A 1 38.99 -18.73 59.48
N THR A 2 38.06 -19.35 60.22
CA THR A 2 36.80 -18.76 60.75
C THR A 2 36.12 -17.85 59.72
N LYS A 3 34.95 -18.12 59.12
CA LYS A 3 33.71 -18.79 59.57
C LYS A 3 32.80 -19.06 58.33
N PRO A 4 32.00 -20.14 58.25
CA PRO A 4 31.03 -20.35 57.17
C PRO A 4 29.59 -19.99 57.58
N ALA A 5 28.74 -19.60 56.63
CA ALA A 5 27.28 -19.44 56.81
C ALA A 5 26.54 -19.90 55.53
N THR A 6 26.12 -21.16 55.44
CA THR A 6 24.73 -21.65 55.64
C THR A 6 23.63 -20.81 54.99
N GLY A 7 23.28 -21.17 53.75
CA GLY A 7 22.07 -20.72 53.02
C GLY A 7 21.07 -21.87 52.86
N ARG A 8 19.84 -21.63 53.29
CA ARG A 8 18.78 -22.58 53.64
C ARG A 8 18.05 -23.13 52.42
N ARG A 9 17.94 -24.47 52.29
CA ARG A 9 17.04 -25.15 51.33
C ARG A 9 15.59 -24.96 51.75
N GLY A 10 14.79 -24.31 50.90
CA GLY A 10 13.33 -24.28 51.01
C GLY A 10 12.73 -25.42 50.20
N HIS A 11 12.34 -26.50 50.87
CA HIS A 11 11.35 -27.45 50.35
C HIS A 11 9.98 -27.03 50.90
N LEU A 12 9.04 -26.65 50.05
CA LEU A 12 7.62 -26.70 50.41
C LEU A 12 6.89 -27.77 49.60
N ARG A 13 6.14 -28.55 50.37
CA ARG A 13 5.52 -29.82 50.07
C ARG A 13 4.36 -29.70 49.08
N MET A 14 4.35 -30.68 48.19
CA MET A 14 3.20 -31.19 47.47
C MET A 14 2.11 -31.61 48.46
N HIS A 15 0.91 -31.02 48.38
CA HIS A 15 -0.27 -31.51 49.09
C HIS A 15 -1.28 -32.09 48.08
N ARG A 16 -1.64 -33.35 48.34
CA ARG A 16 -2.56 -34.20 47.58
C ARG A 16 -4.01 -33.92 47.99
N LEU A 17 -4.92 -34.02 47.02
CA LEU A 17 -6.39 -34.07 47.15
C LEU A 17 -6.90 -35.19 48.09
N PRO A 18 -8.13 -35.07 48.65
CA PRO A 18 -9.35 -35.72 48.09
C PRO A 18 -10.61 -34.82 48.18
N ALA A 19 -11.52 -34.75 47.20
CA ALA A 19 -12.56 -35.72 46.74
C ALA A 19 -13.72 -35.98 47.73
N LEU A 20 -14.89 -35.37 47.48
CA LEU A 20 -16.27 -35.83 47.79
C LEU A 20 -17.26 -34.86 47.08
N LEU A 21 -17.84 -35.09 45.89
CA LEU A 21 -18.87 -36.04 45.42
C LEU A 21 -20.20 -36.02 46.20
N ILE A 22 -21.29 -35.72 45.46
CA ILE A 22 -22.70 -36.20 45.49
C ILE A 22 -23.59 -35.01 45.01
N ALA A 23 -24.02 -34.88 43.75
CA ALA A 23 -24.90 -35.73 42.92
C ALA A 23 -26.36 -35.80 43.41
N VAL A 24 -27.28 -35.05 42.76
CA VAL A 24 -28.70 -35.38 42.45
C VAL A 24 -29.13 -34.39 41.35
N ALA A 25 -29.22 -34.71 40.05
CA ALA A 25 -30.12 -35.63 39.34
C ALA A 25 -31.62 -35.24 39.38
N SER A 26 -32.02 -34.50 38.35
CA SER A 26 -33.26 -34.64 37.57
C SER A 26 -34.60 -34.91 38.28
N ALA A 27 -35.52 -33.93 38.23
CA ALA A 27 -36.95 -34.18 38.00
C ALA A 27 -37.70 -32.88 37.62
N ILE A 28 -37.95 -32.74 36.32
CA ILE A 28 -39.24 -32.42 35.68
C ILE A 28 -40.30 -31.74 36.57
N LEU A 29 -40.79 -30.58 36.12
CA LEU A 29 -42.23 -30.30 35.98
C LEU A 29 -42.44 -29.05 35.12
N ALA A 30 -43.15 -29.25 34.02
CA ALA A 30 -43.80 -28.21 33.26
C ALA A 30 -44.81 -27.46 34.14
N ALA A 31 -44.86 -26.13 34.04
CA ALA A 31 -46.07 -25.34 34.26
C ALA A 31 -45.86 -23.90 33.76
N CYS A 32 -46.77 -23.47 32.90
CA CYS A 32 -46.89 -22.13 32.32
C CYS A 32 -47.56 -21.13 33.29
N ASN A 33 -47.35 -19.84 32.97
CA ASN A 33 -48.17 -18.64 33.29
C ASN A 33 -48.21 -18.16 34.76
N ASP A 34 -48.24 -16.86 35.09
CA ASP A 34 -48.79 -15.68 34.38
C ASP A 34 -48.15 -14.34 34.83
N ALA A 35 -48.28 -13.33 33.94
CA ALA A 35 -48.43 -11.89 34.16
C ALA A 35 -47.22 -10.91 34.41
N GLY A 36 -46.88 -10.17 33.33
CA GLY A 36 -46.48 -8.73 33.34
C GLY A 36 -45.17 -8.37 32.62
N PRO A 37 -45.00 -7.19 31.95
CA PRO A 37 -45.93 -6.11 31.60
C PRO A 37 -46.20 -5.99 30.07
N ALA A 38 -47.01 -4.99 29.70
CA ALA A 38 -47.58 -4.74 28.37
C ALA A 38 -46.56 -4.69 27.20
N PRO A 39 -46.97 -5.06 25.97
CA PRO A 39 -46.11 -4.93 24.80
C PRO A 39 -45.96 -3.45 24.45
N GLU A 40 -44.73 -2.94 24.49
CA GLU A 40 -44.37 -1.74 23.76
C GLU A 40 -44.67 -1.98 22.27
N ALA A 41 -45.41 -1.04 21.68
CA ALA A 41 -45.69 -1.06 20.25
C ALA A 41 -44.36 -1.11 19.47
N PRO A 42 -44.28 -1.90 18.38
CA PRO A 42 -43.10 -1.90 17.55
C PRO A 42 -42.87 -0.48 17.02
N THR A 43 -41.76 0.14 17.43
CA THR A 43 -41.23 1.31 16.77
C THR A 43 -40.92 0.88 15.34
N THR A 44 -41.76 1.33 14.41
CA THR A 44 -41.52 1.22 12.98
C THR A 44 -40.14 1.79 12.71
N ALA A 45 -39.21 0.93 12.26
CA ALA A 45 -37.96 1.38 11.68
C ALA A 45 -38.27 2.44 10.60
N PRO A 46 -37.49 3.54 10.51
CA PRO A 46 -37.67 4.47 9.41
C PRO A 46 -37.51 3.70 8.11
N THR A 47 -38.54 3.76 7.27
CA THR A 47 -38.49 3.25 5.91
C THR A 47 -37.34 3.98 5.21
N THR A 48 -36.22 3.29 4.99
CA THR A 48 -35.12 3.79 4.18
C THR A 48 -35.69 3.98 2.78
N THR A 49 -35.96 5.24 2.40
CA THR A 49 -36.24 5.59 1.01
C THR A 49 -35.08 5.05 0.19
N PRO A 50 -35.30 4.19 -0.81
CA PRO A 50 -34.21 3.74 -1.66
C PRO A 50 -33.57 4.97 -2.29
N ALA A 51 -32.24 5.08 -2.14
CA ALA A 51 -31.50 6.11 -2.86
C ALA A 51 -31.86 5.99 -4.35
N PRO A 52 -32.10 7.11 -5.06
CA PRO A 52 -32.41 7.06 -6.48
C PRO A 52 -31.33 6.26 -7.18
N ALA A 53 -31.74 5.23 -7.93
CA ALA A 53 -30.82 4.47 -8.77
C ALA A 53 -30.12 5.46 -9.69
N LEU A 54 -28.78 5.44 -9.69
CA LEU A 54 -28.01 6.25 -10.63
C LEU A 54 -28.48 5.91 -12.05
N PRO A 55 -28.64 6.91 -12.93
CA PRO A 55 -28.99 6.66 -14.32
C PRO A 55 -27.95 5.73 -14.95
N THR A 56 -28.42 4.78 -15.76
CA THR A 56 -27.56 3.86 -16.52
C THR A 56 -26.73 4.68 -17.52
N VAL A 57 -25.41 4.72 -17.34
CA VAL A 57 -24.48 5.39 -18.25
C VAL A 57 -24.09 4.45 -19.39
N THR A 58 -23.98 4.97 -20.61
CA THR A 58 -23.46 4.17 -21.74
C THR A 58 -21.96 4.37 -21.86
N VAL A 59 -21.18 3.32 -21.58
CA VAL A 59 -19.73 3.35 -21.79
C VAL A 59 -19.42 2.98 -23.24
N SER A 60 -18.75 3.87 -23.97
CA SER A 60 -18.31 3.56 -25.34
C SER A 60 -17.19 2.52 -25.32
N GLU A 61 -17.12 1.68 -26.36
CA GLU A 61 -16.04 0.68 -26.52
C GLU A 61 -14.66 1.35 -26.54
N ALA A 62 -14.55 2.52 -27.16
CA ALA A 62 -13.32 3.30 -27.20
C ALA A 62 -12.86 3.76 -25.81
N LEU A 63 -13.78 4.25 -24.96
CA LEU A 63 -13.44 4.67 -23.60
C LEU A 63 -13.05 3.48 -22.72
N ALA A 64 -13.81 2.39 -22.79
CA ALA A 64 -13.48 1.15 -22.06
C ALA A 64 -12.11 0.59 -22.49
N GLY A 65 -11.83 0.59 -23.79
CA GLY A 65 -10.54 0.19 -24.36
C GLY A 65 -9.38 1.05 -23.85
N ALA A 66 -9.53 2.37 -23.86
CA ALA A 66 -8.51 3.30 -23.39
C ALA A 66 -8.19 3.14 -21.90
N VAL A 67 -9.22 2.95 -21.05
CA VAL A 67 -9.02 2.70 -19.61
C VAL A 67 -8.29 1.37 -19.39
N ASN A 68 -8.69 0.31 -20.08
CA ASN A 68 -8.05 -0.99 -19.96
C ASN A 68 -6.58 -0.95 -20.44
N GLU A 69 -6.31 -0.31 -21.58
CA GLU A 69 -4.95 -0.14 -22.10
C GLU A 69 -4.07 0.62 -21.10
N ARG A 70 -4.55 1.72 -20.54
CA ARG A 70 -3.81 2.51 -19.53
C ARG A 70 -3.50 1.69 -18.28
N ALA A 71 -4.49 0.97 -17.75
CA ALA A 71 -4.32 0.15 -16.56
C ALA A 71 -3.33 -1.00 -16.83
N THR A 72 -3.49 -1.71 -17.94
CA THR A 72 -2.59 -2.79 -18.37
C THR A 72 -1.15 -2.29 -18.52
N ALA A 73 -0.96 -1.17 -19.22
CA ALA A 73 0.36 -0.58 -19.42
C ALA A 73 1.04 -0.20 -18.08
N THR A 74 0.28 0.25 -17.09
CA THR A 74 0.77 0.56 -15.74
C THR A 74 1.24 -0.70 -15.01
N CYS A 75 0.44 -1.77 -15.04
CA CYS A 75 0.80 -3.06 -14.45
C CYS A 75 2.04 -3.67 -15.11
N GLU A 76 2.12 -3.67 -16.44
CA GLU A 76 3.26 -4.21 -17.17
C GLU A 76 4.54 -3.41 -16.90
N ALA A 77 4.47 -2.08 -16.86
CA ALA A 77 5.63 -1.25 -16.53
C ALA A 77 6.14 -1.49 -15.11
N THR A 78 5.23 -1.68 -14.16
CA THR A 78 5.59 -2.03 -12.78
C THR A 78 6.23 -3.40 -12.69
N ALA A 79 5.73 -4.39 -13.43
CA ALA A 79 6.35 -5.71 -13.52
C ALA A 79 7.76 -5.62 -14.12
N ARG A 80 7.94 -4.86 -15.21
CA ARG A 80 9.26 -4.59 -15.79
C ARG A 80 10.21 -3.88 -14.81
N LEU A 81 9.70 -2.94 -14.02
CA LEU A 81 10.46 -2.31 -12.94
C LEU A 81 10.96 -3.34 -11.94
N HIS A 82 10.09 -4.22 -11.43
CA HIS A 82 10.48 -5.27 -10.49
C HIS A 82 11.56 -6.21 -11.06
N GLU A 83 11.44 -6.61 -12.33
CA GLU A 83 12.47 -7.41 -12.99
C GLU A 83 13.81 -6.68 -13.10
N ASN A 84 13.81 -5.40 -13.48
CA ASN A 84 15.04 -4.62 -13.61
C ASN A 84 15.68 -4.33 -12.25
N VAL A 85 14.88 -4.08 -11.20
CA VAL A 85 15.38 -3.99 -9.83
C VAL A 85 16.00 -5.32 -9.41
N THR A 86 15.34 -6.46 -9.66
CA THR A 86 15.89 -7.78 -9.38
C THR A 86 17.22 -8.01 -10.08
N ARG A 87 17.31 -7.70 -11.39
CA ARG A 87 18.58 -7.79 -12.15
C ARG A 87 19.68 -6.89 -11.59
N PHE A 88 19.33 -5.68 -11.14
CA PHE A 88 20.28 -4.80 -10.45
C PHE A 88 20.78 -5.41 -9.15
N LEU A 89 19.88 -5.93 -8.31
CA LEU A 89 20.25 -6.50 -7.02
C LEU A 89 21.06 -7.80 -7.15
N ASP A 90 20.82 -8.60 -8.19
CA ASP A 90 21.58 -9.84 -8.45
C ASP A 90 22.97 -9.56 -9.03
N ALA A 91 23.14 -8.45 -9.76
CA ALA A 91 24.40 -8.01 -10.33
C ALA A 91 24.54 -6.47 -10.26
N PRO A 92 24.90 -5.91 -9.09
CA PRO A 92 25.00 -4.46 -8.91
C PRO A 92 26.08 -3.85 -9.81
N SER A 93 25.67 -2.90 -10.66
CA SER A 93 26.57 -2.15 -11.53
C SER A 93 25.94 -0.82 -11.92
N ALA A 94 26.73 0.11 -12.43
CA ALA A 94 26.21 1.37 -12.95
C ALA A 94 25.16 1.19 -14.06
N SER A 95 25.34 0.19 -14.94
CA SER A 95 24.41 -0.06 -16.05
C SER A 95 23.09 -0.68 -15.57
N THR A 96 23.14 -1.67 -14.69
CA THR A 96 21.94 -2.30 -14.13
C THR A 96 21.15 -1.34 -13.23
N LEU A 97 21.84 -0.48 -12.47
CA LEU A 97 21.21 0.58 -11.69
C LEU A 97 20.51 1.62 -12.59
N THR A 98 21.17 2.04 -13.68
CA THR A 98 20.59 2.99 -14.64
C THR A 98 19.32 2.41 -15.27
N ALA A 99 19.33 1.13 -15.63
CA ALA A 99 18.15 0.45 -16.16
C ALA A 99 17.01 0.40 -15.14
N ALA A 100 17.30 0.10 -13.86
CA ALA A 100 16.30 0.10 -12.79
C ALA A 100 15.67 1.50 -12.61
N ARG A 101 16.47 2.56 -12.57
CA ARG A 101 15.99 3.95 -12.46
C ARG A 101 15.12 4.37 -13.64
N GLN A 102 15.52 4.03 -14.86
CA GLN A 102 14.72 4.31 -16.07
C GLN A 102 13.36 3.60 -16.04
N ASN A 103 13.32 2.33 -15.63
CA ASN A 103 12.05 1.61 -15.49
C ASN A 103 11.21 2.15 -14.32
N TRP A 104 11.84 2.71 -13.28
CA TRP A 104 11.12 3.36 -12.20
C TRP A 104 10.38 4.59 -12.73
N GLN A 105 11.06 5.42 -13.53
CA GLN A 105 10.47 6.60 -14.16
C GLN A 105 9.32 6.24 -15.12
N ASP A 106 9.49 5.22 -15.98
CA ASP A 106 8.42 4.74 -16.88
C ASP A 106 7.20 4.24 -16.10
N ALA A 107 7.42 3.40 -15.08
CA ALA A 107 6.34 2.87 -14.26
C ALA A 107 5.60 3.96 -13.47
N HIS A 108 6.34 4.88 -12.84
CA HIS A 108 5.76 5.98 -12.09
C HIS A 108 4.98 6.94 -12.98
N GLN A 109 5.52 7.28 -14.16
CA GLN A 109 4.83 8.12 -15.13
C GLN A 109 3.50 7.50 -15.56
N ARG A 110 3.47 6.21 -15.91
CA ARG A 110 2.23 5.50 -16.30
C ARG A 110 1.22 5.42 -15.16
N TYR A 111 1.70 5.20 -13.93
CA TYR A 111 0.85 5.23 -12.74
C TYR A 111 0.19 6.60 -12.56
N ARG A 112 0.96 7.70 -12.60
CA ARG A 112 0.43 9.08 -12.47
C ARG A 112 -0.57 9.42 -13.56
N GLU A 113 -0.30 8.92 -14.75
CA GLU A 113 -1.15 9.00 -15.93
C GLU A 113 -2.48 8.25 -15.78
N LEU A 114 -2.50 7.12 -15.08
CA LEU A 114 -3.73 6.41 -14.68
C LEU A 114 -4.45 7.14 -13.55
N VAL A 115 -3.73 7.61 -12.53
CA VAL A 115 -4.28 8.41 -11.42
C VAL A 115 -4.99 9.66 -11.93
N SER A 116 -4.45 10.29 -12.97
CA SER A 116 -5.08 11.45 -13.62
C SER A 116 -6.48 11.13 -14.15
N LEU A 117 -6.73 9.89 -14.60
CA LEU A 117 -8.06 9.46 -15.02
C LEU A 117 -9.02 9.34 -13.83
N TYR A 118 -8.57 8.76 -12.70
CA TYR A 118 -9.36 8.72 -11.46
C TYR A 118 -9.73 10.13 -10.98
N LEU A 119 -8.77 11.06 -11.02
CA LEU A 119 -8.99 12.46 -10.67
C LEU A 119 -10.03 13.12 -11.60
N LEU A 120 -9.89 12.95 -12.92
CA LEU A 120 -10.86 13.48 -13.89
C LEU A 120 -12.25 12.88 -13.71
N ALA A 121 -12.32 11.60 -13.35
CA ALA A 121 -13.55 10.88 -13.06
C ALA A 121 -14.21 11.28 -11.73
N GLY A 122 -13.49 12.03 -10.88
CA GLY A 122 -13.99 12.45 -9.56
C GLY A 122 -14.21 11.29 -8.59
N ILE A 123 -13.52 10.17 -8.77
CA ILE A 123 -13.61 8.98 -7.90
C ILE A 123 -12.29 8.75 -7.16
N GLY A 124 -12.39 8.19 -5.97
CA GLY A 124 -11.22 7.84 -5.16
C GLY A 124 -10.39 6.71 -5.78
N LEU A 125 -9.11 6.67 -5.44
CA LEU A 125 -8.21 5.59 -5.80
C LEU A 125 -8.52 4.34 -4.94
N PRO A 126 -8.74 3.16 -5.52
CA PRO A 126 -9.24 1.99 -4.80
C PRO A 126 -8.24 1.39 -3.80
N GLN A 127 -6.94 1.68 -3.95
CA GLN A 127 -5.93 1.23 -3.00
C GLN A 127 -5.85 2.08 -1.73
N ILE A 128 -6.41 3.29 -1.73
CA ILE A 128 -6.30 4.20 -0.58
C ILE A 128 -7.33 3.77 0.47
N GLY A 129 -6.82 3.38 1.64
CA GLY A 129 -7.63 3.01 2.80
C GLY A 129 -7.19 3.80 4.04
N ASP A 130 -8.14 4.25 4.86
CA ASP A 130 -7.87 5.03 6.09
C ASP A 130 -6.94 6.24 5.89
N ASP A 131 -7.06 6.90 4.72
CA ASP A 131 -6.22 8.04 4.29
C ASP A 131 -4.72 7.71 4.15
N ARG A 132 -4.41 6.43 3.92
CA ARG A 132 -3.05 5.92 3.70
C ARG A 132 -2.89 5.42 2.27
N ASP A 133 -1.85 5.90 1.60
CA ASP A 133 -1.55 5.53 0.21
C ASP A 133 -0.34 4.58 0.16
N PRO A 134 -0.53 3.29 -0.12
CA PRO A 134 0.57 2.33 -0.19
C PRO A 134 1.43 2.47 -1.46
N ILE A 135 1.00 3.25 -2.46
CA ILE A 135 1.65 3.30 -3.78
C ILE A 135 2.46 4.58 -3.97
N ASP A 136 1.90 5.76 -3.68
CA ASP A 136 2.52 7.04 -4.08
C ASP A 136 2.49 8.13 -3.00
N ALA A 137 2.46 7.71 -1.73
CA ALA A 137 2.57 8.64 -0.61
C ALA A 137 3.85 9.51 -0.69
N TRP A 138 3.70 10.80 -0.40
CA TRP A 138 4.77 11.79 -0.38
C TRP A 138 4.42 12.92 0.60
N PRO A 139 5.37 13.53 1.35
CA PRO A 139 6.82 13.33 1.32
C PRO A 139 7.34 12.16 2.18
N ILE A 140 8.61 11.80 1.98
CA ILE A 140 9.33 10.75 2.70
C ILE A 140 10.48 11.33 3.54
N LEU A 141 10.81 10.68 4.67
CA LEU A 141 12.10 10.83 5.35
C LEU A 141 13.07 9.74 4.90
N PRO A 142 14.07 10.02 4.03
CA PRO A 142 14.96 8.98 3.50
C PRO A 142 15.77 8.23 4.57
N GLY A 143 16.14 8.94 5.64
CA GLY A 143 16.85 8.39 6.81
C GLY A 143 16.07 7.32 7.59
N TYR A 144 14.76 7.18 7.32
CA TYR A 144 13.95 6.08 7.87
C TYR A 144 14.28 4.74 7.20
N LEU A 145 14.74 4.77 5.95
CA LEU A 145 15.04 3.58 5.17
C LEU A 145 16.53 3.25 5.20
N ASP A 146 17.37 4.23 4.92
CA ASP A 146 18.81 4.03 4.70
C ASP A 146 19.62 5.19 5.31
N GLU A 147 20.94 5.15 5.10
CA GLU A 147 21.85 6.25 5.43
C GLU A 147 21.49 7.55 4.70
N VAL A 148 21.79 8.67 5.37
CA VAL A 148 21.74 10.03 4.82
C VAL A 148 22.91 10.84 5.33
N ALA A 149 23.24 11.94 4.66
CA ALA A 149 24.23 12.91 5.10
C ALA A 149 24.06 13.27 6.60
N GLY A 150 25.13 13.09 7.38
CA GLY A 150 25.16 13.30 8.83
C GLY A 150 24.67 12.12 9.67
N TYR A 151 24.01 11.13 9.07
CA TYR A 151 23.53 9.90 9.71
C TYR A 151 23.89 8.65 8.87
N PRO A 152 25.17 8.27 8.79
CA PRO A 152 25.66 7.21 7.88
C PRO A 152 25.24 5.79 8.26
N ARG A 153 24.46 5.62 9.33
CA ARG A 153 24.01 4.33 9.85
C ARG A 153 22.55 4.36 10.30
N SER A 154 21.73 5.19 9.65
CA SER A 154 20.31 5.33 9.95
C SER A 154 19.43 4.31 9.22
N GLY A 155 18.19 4.20 9.68
CA GLY A 155 17.13 3.53 8.93
C GLY A 155 17.11 2.01 9.05
N MET A 156 16.11 1.42 8.40
CA MET A 156 15.83 -0.02 8.44
C MET A 156 16.99 -0.88 7.91
N VAL A 157 17.82 -0.34 7.02
CA VAL A 157 19.03 -0.99 6.50
C VAL A 157 20.04 -1.30 7.61
N PHE A 158 20.19 -0.40 8.59
CA PHE A 158 21.17 -0.49 9.68
C PHE A 158 20.56 -0.91 11.03
N SER A 159 19.39 -1.55 11.02
CA SER A 159 18.71 -2.01 12.24
C SER A 159 18.38 -3.50 12.16
N GLU A 160 18.04 -4.10 13.30
CA GLU A 160 17.69 -5.54 13.40
C GLU A 160 16.20 -5.82 13.12
N VAL A 161 15.43 -4.82 12.66
CA VAL A 161 14.00 -4.99 12.43
C VAL A 161 13.70 -6.08 11.38
N PRO A 162 12.56 -6.78 11.46
CA PRO A 162 12.17 -7.75 10.45
C PRO A 162 12.02 -7.11 9.07
N LEU A 163 12.50 -7.78 8.02
CA LEU A 163 12.26 -7.38 6.64
C LEU A 163 11.20 -8.30 6.02
N THR A 164 9.93 -8.07 6.38
CA THR A 164 8.79 -8.84 5.87
C THR A 164 7.72 -7.91 5.28
N PRO A 165 6.88 -8.40 4.34
CA PRO A 165 5.78 -7.61 3.80
C PRO A 165 4.85 -7.07 4.90
N GLU A 166 4.59 -7.88 5.92
CA GLU A 166 3.71 -7.54 7.04
C GLU A 166 4.31 -6.40 7.87
N PHE A 167 5.60 -6.50 8.21
CA PHE A 167 6.28 -5.45 8.97
C PHE A 167 6.33 -4.14 8.20
N LEU A 168 6.68 -4.17 6.90
CA LEU A 168 6.69 -2.93 6.11
C LEU A 168 5.30 -2.32 6.00
N ARG A 169 4.24 -3.13 5.87
CA ARG A 169 2.87 -2.62 5.86
C ARG A 169 2.50 -1.96 7.19
N GLU A 170 2.89 -2.56 8.31
CA GLU A 170 2.58 -2.04 9.64
C GLU A 170 3.34 -0.76 9.95
N GLU A 171 4.60 -0.66 9.51
CA GLU A 171 5.42 0.54 9.68
C GLU A 171 5.08 1.66 8.68
N HIS A 172 4.40 1.35 7.58
CA HIS A 172 4.03 2.33 6.57
C HIS A 172 3.05 3.35 7.16
N GLN A 173 3.50 4.58 7.31
CA GLN A 173 2.74 5.70 7.85
C GLN A 173 2.14 5.42 9.25
N SER A 174 2.79 4.57 10.05
CA SER A 174 2.27 4.04 11.31
C SER A 174 2.05 5.11 12.38
N THR A 175 3.09 5.93 12.60
CA THR A 175 3.16 6.95 13.64
C THR A 175 3.38 8.35 13.06
N ASP A 176 3.91 8.43 11.84
CA ASP A 176 4.16 9.66 11.09
C ASP A 176 3.88 9.41 9.60
N PHE A 177 3.25 10.35 8.91
CA PHE A 177 2.98 10.26 7.47
C PHE A 177 4.25 10.23 6.61
N LEU A 178 5.39 10.66 7.15
CA LEU A 178 6.67 10.65 6.46
C LEU A 178 7.40 9.30 6.52
N TYR A 179 6.93 8.38 7.37
CA TYR A 179 7.51 7.04 7.54
C TYR A 179 7.02 6.10 6.44
N LEU A 180 7.57 6.28 5.23
CA LEU A 180 7.18 5.50 4.07
C LEU A 180 8.14 4.31 3.88
N THR A 181 7.57 3.11 3.86
CA THR A 181 8.30 1.84 3.70
C THR A 181 7.97 1.11 2.40
N ARG A 182 6.99 1.60 1.64
CA ARG A 182 6.39 0.97 0.46
C ARG A 182 5.95 2.03 -0.54
N GLY A 183 5.82 1.65 -1.80
CA GLY A 183 5.43 2.58 -2.88
C GLY A 183 6.62 3.03 -3.74
N PHE A 184 6.34 3.92 -4.69
CA PHE A 184 7.33 4.46 -5.62
C PHE A 184 8.44 5.23 -4.91
N HIS A 185 8.10 6.10 -3.97
CA HIS A 185 9.07 6.99 -3.34
C HIS A 185 10.09 6.29 -2.43
N PRO A 186 9.71 5.32 -1.58
CA PRO A 186 10.67 4.46 -0.88
C PRO A 186 11.61 3.72 -1.83
N LEU A 187 11.09 3.16 -2.92
CA LEU A 187 11.91 2.47 -3.91
C LEU A 187 12.90 3.42 -4.60
N ALA A 188 12.49 4.66 -4.88
CA ALA A 188 13.38 5.68 -5.44
C ALA A 188 14.53 6.00 -4.49
N VAL A 189 14.26 6.21 -3.19
CA VAL A 189 15.30 6.43 -2.17
C VAL A 189 16.32 5.30 -2.19
N MET A 190 15.87 4.05 -2.25
CA MET A 190 16.78 2.90 -2.31
C MET A 190 17.64 2.89 -3.58
N LEU A 191 17.08 3.27 -4.73
CA LEU A 191 17.81 3.31 -6.00
C LEU A 191 18.71 4.53 -6.13
N ASP A 192 18.37 5.66 -5.51
CA ASP A 192 19.09 6.93 -5.68
C ASP A 192 20.16 7.16 -4.62
N GLY A 193 19.87 6.79 -3.37
CA GLY A 193 20.70 7.18 -2.22
C GLY A 193 20.56 8.66 -1.89
N ASP A 194 21.45 9.17 -1.04
CA ASP A 194 21.51 10.58 -0.65
C ASP A 194 22.36 11.46 -1.58
N GLY A 195 23.16 10.85 -2.46
CA GLY A 195 23.94 11.53 -3.50
C GLY A 195 25.31 12.07 -3.05
N ASP A 196 25.66 11.97 -1.76
CA ASP A 196 26.86 12.58 -1.19
C ASP A 196 28.03 11.58 -0.98
N GLY A 197 27.91 10.37 -1.53
CA GLY A 197 28.83 9.26 -1.29
C GLY A 197 29.39 8.57 -2.54
N ALA A 198 29.86 7.34 -2.34
CA ALA A 198 30.30 6.45 -3.42
C ALA A 198 29.16 6.17 -4.41
N PRO A 199 29.46 5.76 -5.65
CA PRO A 199 28.44 5.38 -6.62
C PRO A 199 27.44 4.39 -6.01
N ARG A 200 26.14 4.72 -6.07
CA ARG A 200 25.09 3.99 -5.34
C ARG A 200 25.07 2.48 -5.54
N HIS A 201 25.50 1.97 -6.70
CA HIS A 201 25.59 0.53 -6.95
C HIS A 201 26.63 -0.19 -6.07
N GLU A 202 27.68 0.49 -5.62
CA GLU A 202 28.72 -0.07 -4.75
C GLU A 202 28.18 -0.36 -3.34
N ALA A 203 27.23 0.44 -2.86
CA ALA A 203 26.55 0.24 -1.58
C ALA A 203 25.72 -1.07 -1.52
N PHE A 204 25.49 -1.73 -2.65
CA PHE A 204 24.84 -3.05 -2.72
C PHE A 204 25.84 -4.21 -2.86
N ALA A 205 27.12 -3.93 -3.10
CA ALA A 205 28.13 -4.94 -3.44
C ALA A 205 29.22 -5.11 -2.36
N GLN A 206 29.58 -4.04 -1.64
CA GLN A 206 30.68 -4.08 -0.69
C GLN A 206 30.20 -4.57 0.67
N ALA A 207 30.68 -5.72 1.13
CA ALA A 207 30.41 -6.17 2.51
C ALA A 207 30.97 -5.14 3.50
N ASP A 208 30.10 -4.57 4.34
CA ASP A 208 30.53 -3.75 5.47
C ASP A 208 31.08 -4.67 6.57
N ASP A 209 32.30 -4.37 7.04
CA ASP A 209 32.86 -4.97 8.25
C ASP A 209 32.27 -4.24 9.46
N ASP A 210 30.99 -4.51 9.71
CA ASP A 210 30.25 -3.88 10.78
C ASP A 210 30.53 -4.56 12.13
N GLU A 211 31.02 -3.79 13.11
CA GLU A 211 31.20 -4.23 14.50
C GLU A 211 29.90 -4.73 15.16
N GLN A 212 28.72 -4.28 14.68
CA GLN A 212 27.41 -4.71 15.17
C GLN A 212 26.90 -5.98 14.46
N GLY A 213 27.63 -6.48 13.46
CA GLY A 213 27.28 -7.68 12.71
C GLY A 213 26.11 -7.51 11.72
N ILE A 214 25.67 -6.27 11.46
CA ILE A 214 24.61 -6.00 10.48
C ILE A 214 25.22 -5.94 9.09
N ASN A 215 24.81 -6.86 8.22
CA ASN A 215 25.16 -6.81 6.80
C ASN A 215 24.25 -5.80 6.07
N ALA A 216 24.60 -4.51 6.17
CA ALA A 216 23.86 -3.42 5.55
C ALA A 216 23.65 -3.59 4.03
N PRO A 217 24.66 -3.97 3.23
CA PRO A 217 24.47 -4.23 1.79
C PRO A 217 23.41 -5.29 1.50
N GLN A 218 23.45 -6.42 2.21
CA GLN A 218 22.46 -7.48 2.05
C GLN A 218 21.08 -7.01 2.47
N ARG A 219 20.96 -6.34 3.64
CA ARG A 219 19.67 -5.80 4.11
C ARG A 219 19.09 -4.76 3.16
N ARG A 220 19.93 -3.90 2.59
CA ARG A 220 19.56 -2.93 1.56
C ARG A 220 19.02 -3.62 0.32
N ALA A 221 19.68 -4.68 -0.16
CA ALA A 221 19.20 -5.48 -1.27
C ALA A 221 17.85 -6.15 -0.95
N ASP A 222 17.71 -6.76 0.23
CA ASP A 222 16.49 -7.44 0.66
C ASP A 222 15.31 -6.46 0.79
N LEU A 223 15.52 -5.31 1.43
CA LEU A 223 14.51 -4.26 1.58
C LEU A 223 14.07 -3.72 0.21
N THR A 224 15.02 -3.43 -0.68
CA THR A 224 14.74 -2.93 -2.04
C THR A 224 13.94 -3.95 -2.86
N ARG A 225 14.32 -5.25 -2.76
CA ARG A 225 13.60 -6.34 -3.42
C ARG A 225 12.18 -6.45 -2.91
N LEU A 226 12.01 -6.40 -1.59
CA LEU A 226 10.71 -6.47 -0.93
C LEU A 226 9.80 -5.31 -1.35
N MET A 227 10.31 -4.07 -1.36
CA MET A 227 9.58 -2.89 -1.85
C MET A 227 9.10 -3.06 -3.29
N SER A 228 9.98 -3.48 -4.21
CA SER A 228 9.63 -3.63 -5.63
C SER A 228 8.59 -4.74 -5.88
N ASN A 229 8.66 -5.84 -5.12
CA ASN A 229 7.67 -6.91 -5.20
C ASN A 229 6.32 -6.44 -4.65
N GLN A 230 6.32 -5.74 -3.52
CA GLN A 230 5.09 -5.25 -2.90
C GLN A 230 4.39 -4.20 -3.77
N LEU A 231 5.15 -3.28 -4.39
CA LEU A 231 4.62 -2.32 -5.36
C LEU A 231 3.86 -3.00 -6.51
N THR A 232 4.39 -4.12 -7.03
CA THR A 232 3.71 -4.92 -8.07
C THR A 232 2.37 -5.49 -7.58
N LYS A 233 2.28 -5.89 -6.31
CA LYS A 233 1.04 -6.40 -5.73
C LYS A 233 0.02 -5.29 -5.51
N ASP A 234 0.47 -4.13 -5.05
CA ASP A 234 -0.39 -2.99 -4.74
C ASP A 234 -1.01 -2.41 -6.01
N ILE A 235 -0.22 -2.25 -7.08
CA ILE A 235 -0.68 -1.74 -8.37
C ILE A 235 -1.68 -2.69 -9.04
N ARG A 236 -1.63 -4.00 -8.75
CA ARG A 236 -2.52 -4.98 -9.39
C ARG A 236 -4.00 -4.73 -9.14
N VAL A 237 -4.36 -4.08 -8.02
CA VAL A 237 -5.75 -3.71 -7.71
C VAL A 237 -6.34 -2.83 -8.81
N LEU A 238 -5.56 -1.87 -9.30
CA LEU A 238 -5.96 -0.92 -10.36
C LEU A 238 -6.16 -1.57 -11.73
N CYS A 239 -5.68 -2.80 -11.91
CA CYS A 239 -5.77 -3.55 -13.15
C CYS A 239 -6.88 -4.60 -13.13
N SER A 240 -7.69 -4.65 -12.07
CA SER A 240 -8.82 -5.56 -12.02
C SER A 240 -9.94 -5.07 -12.96
N GLN A 241 -10.68 -6.02 -13.54
CA GLN A 241 -11.79 -5.70 -14.43
C GLN A 241 -12.84 -4.81 -13.75
N THR A 242 -13.09 -5.04 -12.45
CA THR A 242 -14.04 -4.25 -11.67
C THR A 242 -13.61 -2.80 -11.55
N GLU A 243 -12.35 -2.54 -11.18
CA GLU A 243 -11.83 -1.17 -11.06
C GLU A 243 -11.80 -0.45 -12.41
N GLN A 244 -11.42 -1.16 -13.48
CA GLN A 244 -11.45 -0.61 -14.83
C GLN A 244 -12.87 -0.23 -15.29
N GLN A 245 -13.86 -1.05 -14.99
CA GLN A 245 -15.26 -0.76 -15.30
C GLN A 245 -15.77 0.45 -14.51
N GLN A 246 -15.50 0.50 -13.21
CA GLN A 246 -15.89 1.63 -12.37
C GLN A 246 -15.29 2.95 -12.86
N LEU A 247 -14.00 2.94 -13.21
CA LEU A 247 -13.34 4.11 -13.78
C LEU A 247 -13.94 4.51 -15.13
N ALA A 248 -14.19 3.55 -16.03
CA ALA A 248 -14.78 3.84 -17.34
C ALA A 248 -16.20 4.41 -17.24
N GLU A 249 -17.04 3.87 -16.35
CA GLU A 249 -18.38 4.40 -16.07
C GLU A 249 -18.34 5.81 -15.46
N ALA A 250 -17.41 6.05 -14.54
CA ALA A 250 -17.24 7.36 -13.93
C ALA A 250 -16.79 8.41 -14.96
N LEU A 251 -15.83 8.07 -15.83
CA LEU A 251 -15.42 8.94 -16.94
C LEU A 251 -16.56 9.18 -17.93
N ALA A 252 -17.37 8.15 -18.26
CA ALA A 252 -18.48 8.30 -19.18
C ALA A 252 -19.51 9.32 -18.66
N ARG A 253 -19.80 9.30 -17.36
CA ARG A 253 -20.67 10.30 -16.72
C ARG A 253 -20.10 11.72 -16.82
N VAL A 254 -18.78 11.88 -16.66
CA VAL A 254 -18.13 13.19 -16.83
C VAL A 254 -18.32 13.68 -18.27
N VAL A 255 -18.10 12.82 -19.26
CA VAL A 255 -18.26 13.18 -20.68
C VAL A 255 -19.68 13.64 -21.02
N GLU A 256 -20.72 12.98 -20.48
CA GLU A 256 -22.12 13.38 -20.68
C GLU A 256 -22.44 14.78 -20.14
N THR A 257 -21.64 15.29 -19.19
CA THR A 257 -21.82 16.62 -18.59
C THR A 257 -20.98 17.71 -19.26
N LEU A 258 -20.08 17.35 -20.18
CA LEU A 258 -19.25 18.34 -20.86
C LEU A 258 -20.11 19.20 -21.80
N PRO A 259 -19.89 20.52 -21.84
CA PRO A 259 -20.54 21.37 -22.83
C PRO A 259 -20.10 20.94 -24.24
N GLU A 260 -21.05 20.99 -25.19
CA GLU A 260 -20.75 20.74 -26.60
C GLU A 260 -19.57 21.62 -27.07
N PRO A 261 -18.64 21.08 -27.88
CA PRO A 261 -17.53 21.85 -28.38
C PRO A 261 -18.04 23.08 -29.14
N VAL A 262 -17.56 24.26 -28.75
CA VAL A 262 -17.89 25.52 -29.44
C VAL A 262 -17.46 25.35 -30.90
N PRO A 263 -18.37 25.49 -31.89
CA PRO A 263 -18.02 25.33 -33.28
C PRO A 263 -16.89 26.31 -33.61
N ALA A 264 -15.83 25.82 -34.26
CA ALA A 264 -14.74 26.65 -34.72
C ALA A 264 -15.32 27.81 -35.52
N ALA A 265 -14.98 29.04 -35.13
CA ALA A 265 -15.43 30.25 -35.82
C ALA A 265 -15.11 30.07 -37.31
N HIS A 266 -16.14 30.06 -38.15
CA HIS A 266 -15.95 30.12 -39.59
C HIS A 266 -15.12 31.37 -39.88
N GLU A 267 -13.95 31.15 -40.46
CA GLU A 267 -13.13 32.21 -41.05
C GLU A 267 -14.05 32.98 -42.02
N PRO A 268 -14.27 34.30 -41.84
CA PRO A 268 -15.13 35.03 -42.74
C PRO A 268 -14.53 34.94 -44.14
N ALA A 269 -15.34 34.50 -45.09
CA ALA A 269 -14.97 34.44 -46.50
C ALA A 269 -14.39 35.80 -46.92
N SER A 270 -13.14 35.80 -47.35
CA SER A 270 -12.47 36.95 -47.92
C SER A 270 -13.34 37.49 -49.07
N GLU A 271 -13.96 38.66 -48.87
CA GLU A 271 -14.57 39.40 -49.97
C GLU A 271 -13.47 39.71 -50.99
N GLU A 272 -13.57 39.09 -52.16
CA GLU A 272 -12.79 39.48 -53.34
C GLU A 272 -13.14 40.95 -53.68
N PRO A 273 -12.16 41.85 -53.75
CA PRO A 273 -12.42 43.20 -54.24
C PRO A 273 -12.62 43.12 -55.75
N GLY A 274 -13.86 43.35 -56.18
CA GLY A 274 -14.19 43.50 -57.59
C GLY A 274 -13.36 44.61 -58.26
N GLN A 275 -12.75 44.26 -59.38
CA GLN A 275 -12.26 45.17 -60.43
C GLN A 275 -12.81 44.71 -61.78
#